data_AF-A0A644Z5F2-F1
#
_entry.id   AF-A0A644Z5F2-F1
#
_cell.length_a   1.000
_cell.length_b   1.000
_cell.length_c   1.000
_cell.angle_alpha   90.00
_cell.angle_beta   90.00
_cell.angle_gamma   90.00
#
_symmetry.space_group_name_H-M   'P 1'
#
loop_
_entity.id
_entity.type
_entity.pdbx_description
1 polymer ?
#
loop_
_entity_poly.entity_id
_entity_poly.type
_entity_poly.pdbx_seq_one_letter_code
_entity_poly.pdbx_strand_id
1 'polypeptide(L)' 'MLYLDPELVNMEEAKAGFVGTPDNEFLDNMFKHGIVGVSEIGVIGDPTVANAELGEKFFKAVLDEMEKCLN' A
#
# COMPACT_ATOMS: atom_id res chain seq x y z
N MET A 1 -5.78 1.67 -6.93
CA MET A 1 -6.20 0.61 -7.86
C MET A 1 -7.68 0.30 -7.78
N LEU A 2 -8.25 -0.15 -6.64
CA LEU A 2 -9.69 -0.44 -6.54
C LEU A 2 -10.65 0.68 -7.02
N TYR A 3 -10.25 1.94 -6.88
CA TYR A 3 -10.99 3.08 -7.44
C TYR A 3 -10.76 3.32 -8.94
N LEU A 4 -9.53 3.10 -9.42
CA LEU A 4 -9.09 3.50 -10.77
C LEU A 4 -9.34 2.41 -11.80
N ASP A 5 -9.03 1.16 -11.45
CA ASP A 5 -9.16 -0.01 -12.30
C ASP A 5 -9.34 -1.24 -11.38
N PRO A 6 -10.59 -1.56 -10.98
CA PRO A 6 -10.87 -2.63 -10.05
C PRO A 6 -10.62 -4.02 -10.63
N GLU A 7 -10.64 -4.19 -11.96
CA GLU A 7 -10.44 -5.50 -12.62
C GLU A 7 -9.00 -6.02 -12.44
N LEU A 8 -8.06 -5.13 -12.14
CA LEU A 8 -6.66 -5.47 -11.85
C LEU A 8 -6.42 -5.90 -10.39
N VAL A 9 -7.45 -5.95 -9.55
CA VAL A 9 -7.31 -6.27 -8.12
C VAL A 9 -8.23 -7.42 -7.72
N ASN A 10 -7.63 -8.54 -7.32
CA ASN A 10 -8.37 -9.63 -6.68
C ASN A 10 -8.35 -9.49 -5.15
N MET A 11 -9.42 -8.95 -4.57
CA MET A 11 -9.52 -8.76 -3.11
C MET A 11 -9.73 -10.07 -2.34
N GLU A 12 -10.18 -11.15 -2.97
CA GLU A 12 -10.31 -12.45 -2.30
C GLU A 12 -8.94 -13.06 -1.97
N GLU A 13 -7.89 -12.65 -2.67
CA GLU A 13 -6.50 -13.07 -2.43
C GLU A 13 -5.75 -12.10 -1.50
N ALA A 14 -6.38 -11.01 -1.05
CA ALA A 14 -5.75 -10.04 -0.18
C ALA A 14 -5.39 -10.67 1.17
N LYS A 15 -4.15 -10.47 1.59
CA LYS A 15 -3.61 -10.94 2.87
C LYS A 15 -2.82 -9.82 3.50
N ALA A 16 -2.83 -9.77 4.83
CA ALA A 16 -1.94 -8.87 5.57
C ALA A 16 -0.48 -9.26 5.29
N GLY A 17 0.35 -8.25 5.01
CA GLY A 17 1.80 -8.40 4.94
C GLY A 17 2.43 -8.05 6.28
N PHE A 18 3.52 -7.28 6.25
CA PHE A 18 4.15 -6.78 7.47
C PHE A 18 3.35 -5.60 8.05
N VAL A 19 2.74 -5.77 9.22
CA VAL A 19 1.96 -4.72 9.92
C VAL A 19 2.67 -4.17 11.17
N GLY A 20 3.92 -4.56 11.40
CA GLY A 20 4.71 -4.14 12.55
C GLY A 20 5.32 -2.75 12.39
N THR A 21 6.08 -2.33 13.40
CA THR A 21 6.88 -1.09 13.34
C THR A 21 8.09 -1.30 12.43
N PRO A 22 8.41 -0.38 11.51
CA PRO A 22 9.61 -0.45 10.68
C PRO A 22 10.84 -0.01 11.50
N ASP A 23 11.25 -0.85 12.45
CA ASP A 23 12.40 -0.63 13.30
C ASP A 23 13.74 -1.03 12.63
N ASN A 24 14.84 -1.00 13.38
CA ASN A 24 16.16 -1.34 12.84
C ASN A 24 16.24 -2.80 12.38
N GLU A 25 15.56 -3.73 13.04
CA GLU A 25 15.57 -5.13 12.63
C GLU A 25 14.81 -5.31 11.31
N PHE A 26 13.67 -4.64 11.16
CA PHE A 26 12.96 -4.57 9.88
C PHE A 26 13.88 -4.02 8.77
N LEU A 27 14.54 -2.88 9.02
CA LEU A 27 15.42 -2.26 8.03
C LEU A 27 16.59 -3.17 7.65
N ASP A 28 17.27 -3.76 8.63
CA ASP A 28 18.40 -4.66 8.40
C ASP A 28 17.99 -5.87 7.55
N ASN A 29 16.86 -6.49 7.88
CA ASN A 29 16.31 -7.61 7.11
C ASN A 29 15.90 -7.19 5.69
N MET A 30 15.23 -6.04 5.55
CA MET A 30 14.81 -5.49 4.27
C MET A 30 16.01 -5.19 3.36
N PHE A 31 17.07 -4.57 3.87
CA PHE A 31 18.27 -4.26 3.09
C PHE A 31 19.10 -5.50 2.72
N LYS A 32 19.19 -6.48 3.63
CA LYS A 32 20.01 -7.67 3.42
C LYS A 32 19.32 -8.74 2.58
N HIS A 33 18.00 -8.89 2.75
CA HIS A 33 17.23 -10.00 2.20
C HIS A 33 16.12 -9.55 1.24
N GLY A 34 15.94 -8.25 1.03
CA GLY A 34 14.86 -7.73 0.21
C GLY A 34 13.48 -7.88 0.87
N ILE A 35 12.42 -7.69 0.09
CA ILE A 35 11.04 -7.63 0.62
C ILE A 35 10.60 -8.96 1.25
N VAL A 36 11.12 -10.07 0.74
CA VAL A 36 10.85 -11.42 1.27
C VAL A 36 11.45 -11.63 2.65
N GLY A 37 12.45 -10.82 3.05
CA GLY A 37 13.00 -10.82 4.39
C GLY A 37 12.09 -10.21 5.46
N VAL A 38 11.06 -9.47 5.05
CA VAL A 38 10.13 -8.78 5.96
C VAL A 38 8.66 -9.12 5.72
N SER A 39 8.29 -9.62 4.54
CA SER A 39 6.93 -9.99 4.18
C SER A 39 6.91 -11.20 3.26
N GLU A 40 6.20 -12.25 3.69
CA GLU A 40 6.05 -13.50 2.90
C GLU A 40 5.36 -13.27 1.56
N ILE A 41 4.45 -12.29 1.49
CA ILE A 41 3.67 -11.96 0.30
C ILE A 41 4.20 -10.73 -0.44
N GLY A 42 5.32 -10.16 0.01
CA GLY A 42 5.92 -8.97 -0.59
C GLY A 42 5.20 -7.64 -0.27
N VAL A 43 4.28 -7.63 0.70
CA VAL A 43 3.47 -6.45 1.08
C VAL A 43 3.93 -5.89 2.42
N ILE A 44 4.07 -4.57 2.52
CA ILE A 44 4.19 -3.86 3.79
C ILE A 44 2.85 -3.18 4.05
N GLY A 45 2.22 -3.51 5.17
CA GLY A 45 0.88 -3.08 5.55
C GLY A 45 -0.19 -4.16 5.38
N ASP A 46 -1.44 -3.75 5.62
CA ASP A 46 -2.62 -4.60 5.52
C ASP A 46 -3.57 -4.09 4.44
N PRO A 47 -3.62 -4.74 3.25
CA PRO A 47 -4.53 -4.36 2.19
C PRO A 47 -5.95 -4.91 2.39
N THR A 48 -6.22 -5.78 3.37
CA THR A 48 -7.53 -6.44 3.53
C THR A 48 -8.66 -5.45 3.86
N VAL A 49 -8.32 -4.27 4.36
CA VAL A 49 -9.25 -3.18 4.67
C VAL A 49 -9.47 -2.21 3.49
N ALA A 50 -8.77 -2.41 2.37
CA ALA A 50 -8.84 -1.50 1.22
C ALA A 50 -10.19 -1.61 0.50
N ASN A 51 -10.70 -0.47 0.02
CA ASN A 51 -11.92 -0.40 -0.78
C ASN A 51 -11.88 0.79 -1.76
N ALA A 52 -12.79 0.79 -2.73
CA ALA A 52 -12.87 1.81 -3.77
C ALA A 52 -13.22 3.21 -3.21
N GLU A 53 -14.10 3.29 -2.21
CA GLU A 53 -14.50 4.56 -1.60
C GLU A 53 -13.31 5.28 -0.94
N LEU A 54 -12.46 4.53 -0.23
CA LEU A 54 -11.24 5.05 0.36
C LEU A 54 -10.24 5.50 -0.72
N GLY A 55 -10.12 4.71 -1.79
CA GLY A 55 -9.30 5.06 -2.95
C GLY A 55 -9.72 6.38 -3.61
N GLU A 56 -11.02 6.59 -3.79
CA GLU A 56 -11.57 7.83 -4.35
C GLU A 56 -11.21 9.05 -3.48
N LYS A 57 -11.41 8.94 -2.16
CA LYS A 57 -11.10 10.02 -1.20
C LYS A 57 -9.63 10.42 -1.27
N PHE A 58 -8.71 9.46 -1.25
CA PHE A 58 -7.28 9.74 -1.32
C PHE A 58 -6.87 10.31 -2.68
N PHE A 59 -7.39 9.76 -3.78
CA PHE A 59 -7.01 10.21 -5.12
C PHE A 59 -7.44 11.66 -5.36
N LYS A 60 -8.68 12.03 -4.98
CA LYS A 60 -9.17 13.41 -5.08
C LYS A 60 -8.33 14.37 -4.23
N ALA A 61 -8.04 14.01 -2.97
CA ALA A 61 -7.23 14.85 -2.09
C ALA A 61 -5.83 15.11 -2.68
N VAL A 62 -5.21 14.10 -3.30
CA VAL A 62 -3.91 14.26 -3.97
C VAL A 62 -4.01 15.19 -5.17
N LEU A 63 -5.04 15.04 -6.02
CA LEU A 63 -5.25 15.92 -7.18
C LEU A 63 -5.47 17.38 -6.74
N ASP A 64 -6.29 17.60 -5.72
CA ASP A 64 -6.56 18.94 -5.18
C ASP A 64 -5.26 19.63 -4.71
N GLU A 65 -4.34 18.89 -4.07
CA GLU A 65 -3.03 19.43 -3.66
C GLU A 65 -2.10 19.65 -4.86
N MET A 66 -2.08 18.73 -5.82
CA MET A 66 -1.26 18.88 -7.02
C MET A 66 -1.67 20.09 -7.86
N GLU A 67 -2.97 20.36 -8.01
CA GLU A 67 -3.49 21.53 -8.72
C GLU A 67 -3.06 22.85 -8.07
N LYS A 68 -3.00 22.91 -6.73
CA LYS A 68 -2.50 24.08 -5.99
C LYS A 68 -1.03 24.34 -6.24
N CYS A 69 -0.22 23.31 -6.46
CA CYS A 69 1.21 23.47 -6.74
C CYS A 69 1.50 23.92 -8.18
N LEU A 70 0.53 23.83 -9.08
CA LEU A 70 0.68 24.13 -10.51
C LEU A 70 0.16 25.52 -10.91
N ASN A 71 -0.57 26.21 -10.03
CA ASN A 71 -1.11 27.56 -10.22
C ASN A 71 -0.46 28.57 -9.28
#